data_AF-A0A4U6TNV2-F1
#
_entry.id   AF-A0A4U6TNV2-F1
#
_cell.length_a   1.000
_cell.length_b   1.000
_cell.length_c   1.000
_cell.angle_alpha   90.00
_cell.angle_beta   90.00
_cell.angle_gamma   90.00
#
_symmetry.space_group_name_H-M   'P 1'
#
loop_
_entity.id
_entity.type
_entity.pdbx_description
1 polymer ?
#
loop_
_entity_poly.entity_id
_entity_poly.type
_entity_poly.pdbx_seq_one_letter_code
_entity_poly.pdbx_strand_id
1 'polypeptide(L)'
;MDPARLLLLLLAVAAIGATADVDRQVFMKVTCSAPGNYTDSSRFGKNVAELLSALSTPPPATVGNYRWFRSHTVGAAPDQVSGLAVCYANADADLCLDCINSANSTWFSDLCDDSRNVSFLSSVGCAMRYADAPFFGSADSGDGARLILRSDFRATFASAAAMRKARRGLLSQLAERAGGDALRFATGSQGNKDADIGGAWQVMYGMAECTRDLPLSECSSCLIDLLAVMYEDVGVTNSTSASVMGVSCYLMYQMEPINFIAGMAAVPPAAPPAEPPTGSAAASPAAPPVGPKTTVVIAAMAAAAVTLFSVGA
;
A
#
# COMPACT_ATOMS: atom_id res chain seq x y z
N MET A 1 48.06 -30.82 -14.93
CA MET A 1 46.62 -31.07 -14.74
C MET A 1 46.06 -31.49 -16.08
N ASP A 2 45.40 -32.64 -16.14
CA ASP A 2 44.87 -33.22 -17.37
C ASP A 2 43.80 -32.28 -17.98
N PRO A 3 43.90 -31.88 -19.27
CA PRO A 3 42.93 -30.99 -19.91
C PRO A 3 41.49 -31.54 -19.84
N ALA A 4 41.31 -32.87 -19.77
CA ALA A 4 40.00 -33.48 -19.57
C ALA A 4 39.40 -33.20 -18.17
N ARG A 5 40.25 -33.11 -17.14
CA ARG A 5 39.82 -32.77 -15.76
C ARG A 5 39.46 -31.28 -15.62
N LEU A 6 40.11 -30.40 -16.39
CA LEU A 6 39.79 -28.96 -16.40
C LEU A 6 38.44 -28.69 -17.06
N LEU A 7 38.10 -29.43 -18.14
CA LEU A 7 36.81 -29.31 -18.83
C LEU A 7 35.65 -29.85 -17.97
N LEU A 8 35.87 -30.94 -17.24
CA LEU A 8 34.90 -31.49 -16.27
C LEU A 8 34.64 -30.53 -15.09
N LEU A 9 35.67 -29.86 -14.60
CA LEU A 9 35.52 -28.83 -13.55
C LEU A 9 34.75 -27.60 -14.07
N LEU A 10 34.97 -27.17 -15.31
CA LEU A 10 34.25 -26.04 -15.90
C LEU A 10 32.77 -26.37 -16.17
N LEU A 11 32.45 -27.59 -16.60
CA LEU A 11 31.07 -28.06 -16.77
C LEU A 11 30.35 -28.26 -15.41
N ALA A 12 31.07 -28.67 -14.36
CA ALA A 12 30.51 -28.76 -13.02
C ALA A 12 30.24 -27.37 -12.40
N VAL A 13 31.05 -26.36 -12.71
CA VAL A 13 30.80 -24.96 -12.29
C VAL A 13 29.64 -24.33 -13.07
N ALA A 14 29.44 -24.70 -14.34
CA ALA A 14 28.30 -24.25 -15.15
C ALA A 14 26.96 -24.88 -14.72
N ALA A 15 26.97 -26.01 -13.99
CA ALA A 15 25.77 -26.69 -13.51
C ALA A 15 25.29 -26.22 -12.12
N ILE A 16 26.01 -25.31 -11.45
CA ILE A 16 25.56 -24.65 -10.22
C ILE A 16 24.99 -23.27 -10.60
N GLY A 17 24.12 -23.24 -11.60
CA GLY A 17 23.09 -22.22 -11.73
C GLY A 17 21.95 -22.61 -10.81
N ALA A 18 22.18 -22.62 -9.49
CA ALA A 18 21.07 -22.62 -8.56
C ALA A 18 20.34 -21.29 -8.82
N THR A 19 19.16 -21.36 -9.43
CA THR A 19 18.18 -20.31 -9.27
C THR A 19 17.99 -20.20 -7.77
N ALA A 20 18.56 -19.16 -7.17
CA ALA A 20 18.12 -18.72 -5.86
C ALA A 20 16.66 -18.32 -6.08
N ASP A 21 15.76 -19.28 -5.88
CA ASP A 21 14.38 -18.98 -5.58
C ASP A 21 14.47 -18.19 -4.29
N VAL A 22 14.40 -16.86 -4.39
CA VAL A 22 14.31 -16.01 -3.22
C VAL A 22 12.98 -16.39 -2.62
N ASP A 23 13.01 -17.28 -1.62
CA ASP A 23 11.83 -17.72 -0.88
C ASP A 23 11.04 -16.47 -0.49
N ARG A 24 9.98 -16.20 -1.25
CA ARG A 24 9.28 -14.93 -1.18
C ARG A 24 8.40 -15.05 0.04
N GLN A 25 8.90 -14.64 1.20
CA GLN A 25 8.20 -14.80 2.47
C GLN A 25 6.75 -14.28 2.35
N VAL A 26 5.80 -15.20 2.34
CA VAL A 26 4.37 -14.90 2.25
C VAL A 26 3.84 -14.69 3.66
N PHE A 27 3.23 -13.53 3.89
CA PHE A 27 2.58 -13.21 5.15
C PHE A 27 1.08 -13.39 4.97
N MET A 28 0.45 -14.15 5.86
CA MET A 28 -0.98 -14.37 5.87
C MET A 28 -1.59 -14.02 7.22
N LYS A 29 -2.86 -13.62 7.21
CA LYS A 29 -3.67 -13.43 8.41
C LYS A 29 -5.02 -14.09 8.21
N VAL A 30 -5.39 -14.93 9.18
CA VAL A 30 -6.68 -15.63 9.21
C VAL A 30 -7.42 -15.22 10.47
N THR A 31 -8.73 -15.03 10.36
CA THR A 31 -9.60 -14.71 11.50
C THR A 31 -10.86 -15.56 11.38
N CYS A 32 -11.24 -16.18 12.50
CA CYS A 32 -12.32 -17.14 12.59
C CYS A 32 -13.27 -16.70 13.71
N SER A 33 -14.57 -16.91 13.55
CA SER A 33 -15.53 -16.68 14.64
C SER A 33 -15.51 -17.78 15.70
N ALA A 34 -15.91 -17.43 16.93
CA ALA A 34 -16.30 -18.36 17.99
C ALA A 34 -17.71 -18.00 18.52
N PRO A 35 -18.55 -18.95 18.99
CA PRO A 35 -18.65 -20.39 18.69
C PRO A 35 -19.66 -20.69 17.55
N GLY A 36 -19.60 -21.89 16.93
CA GLY A 36 -20.66 -22.34 15.99
C GLY A 36 -20.22 -23.21 14.81
N ASN A 37 -19.17 -24.02 14.94
CA ASN A 37 -18.55 -24.74 13.83
C ASN A 37 -19.54 -25.64 13.08
N TYR A 38 -19.32 -25.81 11.78
CA TYR A 38 -20.08 -26.73 10.95
C TYR A 38 -19.35 -28.07 10.80
N THR A 39 -19.99 -29.04 10.14
CA THR A 39 -19.33 -30.28 9.70
C THR A 39 -19.44 -30.39 8.17
N ASP A 40 -18.50 -31.04 7.51
CA ASP A 40 -18.54 -31.27 6.05
C ASP A 40 -19.84 -31.94 5.58
N SER A 41 -20.44 -32.77 6.44
CA SER A 41 -21.69 -33.47 6.16
C SER A 41 -22.94 -32.60 6.31
N SER A 42 -22.83 -31.47 7.01
CA SER A 42 -23.92 -30.53 7.24
C SER A 42 -24.33 -29.80 5.95
N ARG A 43 -25.54 -29.25 5.93
CA ARG A 43 -26.00 -28.46 4.77
C ARG A 43 -25.20 -27.17 4.61
N PHE A 44 -24.91 -26.48 5.72
CA PHE A 44 -23.99 -25.34 5.73
C PHE A 44 -22.62 -25.70 5.14
N GLY A 45 -21.99 -26.81 5.58
CA GLY A 45 -20.68 -27.23 5.06
C GLY A 45 -20.68 -27.50 3.55
N LYS A 46 -21.75 -28.11 3.02
CA LYS A 46 -21.92 -28.27 1.56
C LYS A 46 -22.07 -26.93 0.84
N ASN A 47 -22.82 -25.99 1.43
CA ASN A 47 -22.99 -24.66 0.86
C ASN A 47 -21.67 -23.86 0.90
N VAL A 48 -20.84 -24.03 1.93
CA VAL A 48 -19.48 -23.46 1.99
C VAL A 48 -18.62 -24.01 0.86
N ALA A 49 -18.59 -25.34 0.66
CA ALA A 49 -17.82 -25.94 -0.43
C ALA A 49 -18.25 -25.43 -1.82
N GLU A 50 -19.57 -25.30 -2.06
CA GLU A 50 -20.11 -24.72 -3.29
C GLU A 50 -19.73 -23.24 -3.45
N LEU A 51 -19.83 -22.45 -2.37
CA LEU A 51 -19.44 -21.05 -2.36
C LEU A 51 -17.96 -20.87 -2.72
N LEU A 52 -17.07 -21.62 -2.05
CA LEU A 52 -15.64 -21.50 -2.26
C LEU A 52 -15.24 -21.91 -3.69
N SER A 53 -15.87 -22.95 -4.24
CA SER A 53 -15.72 -23.33 -5.66
C SER A 53 -16.12 -22.20 -6.61
N ALA A 54 -17.25 -21.53 -6.33
CA ALA A 54 -17.71 -20.39 -7.12
C ALA A 54 -16.74 -19.19 -7.05
N LEU A 55 -16.14 -18.93 -5.89
CA LEU A 55 -15.17 -17.85 -5.69
C LEU A 55 -13.82 -18.11 -6.36
N SER A 56 -13.37 -19.37 -6.42
CA SER A 56 -12.13 -19.80 -7.09
C SER A 56 -12.17 -19.75 -8.62
N THR A 57 -13.33 -19.49 -9.22
CA THR A 57 -13.44 -19.43 -10.69
C THR A 57 -13.12 -18.02 -11.20
N PRO A 58 -12.12 -17.81 -12.08
CA PRO A 58 -11.82 -16.49 -12.62
C PRO A 58 -13.04 -15.84 -13.32
N PRO A 59 -13.28 -14.53 -13.20
CA PRO A 59 -14.26 -13.83 -14.00
C PRO A 59 -13.83 -13.80 -15.48
N PRO A 60 -14.77 -13.70 -16.44
CA PRO A 60 -14.42 -13.50 -17.84
C PRO A 60 -13.51 -12.27 -18.01
N ALA A 61 -12.51 -12.38 -18.89
CA ALA A 61 -11.59 -11.31 -19.21
C ALA A 61 -12.28 -10.17 -19.99
N THR A 62 -13.04 -9.33 -19.28
CA THR A 62 -13.58 -8.07 -19.80
C THR A 62 -12.79 -6.89 -19.23
N VAL A 63 -12.73 -5.78 -19.96
CA VAL A 63 -12.08 -4.55 -19.51
C VAL A 63 -12.67 -4.14 -18.16
N GLY A 64 -11.85 -4.13 -17.10
CA GLY A 64 -12.27 -3.89 -15.71
C GLY A 64 -12.24 -5.11 -14.79
N ASN A 65 -12.22 -6.33 -15.34
CA ASN A 65 -12.08 -7.60 -14.58
C ASN A 65 -10.61 -8.05 -14.40
N TYR A 66 -9.64 -7.24 -14.83
CA TYR A 66 -8.22 -7.44 -14.45
C TYR A 66 -8.00 -7.28 -12.93
N ARG A 67 -9.03 -6.86 -12.19
CA ARG A 67 -9.13 -6.88 -10.73
C ARG A 67 -10.14 -7.96 -10.40
N TRP A 68 -9.64 -9.17 -10.19
CA TRP A 68 -10.50 -10.30 -9.91
C TRP A 68 -11.25 -10.01 -8.62
N PHE A 69 -12.55 -9.75 -8.75
CA PHE A 69 -13.48 -9.69 -7.64
C PHE A 69 -14.64 -10.63 -7.92
N ARG A 70 -14.99 -11.45 -6.94
CA ARG A 70 -16.24 -12.20 -6.94
C ARG A 70 -16.89 -12.12 -5.58
N SER A 71 -18.21 -12.10 -5.61
CA SER A 71 -19.08 -12.28 -4.46
C SER A 71 -20.18 -13.25 -4.83
N HIS A 72 -20.56 -14.12 -3.90
CA HIS A 72 -21.65 -15.07 -4.12
C HIS A 72 -22.33 -15.45 -2.81
N THR A 73 -23.56 -15.94 -2.94
CA THR A 73 -24.37 -16.45 -1.83
C THR A 73 -24.94 -17.79 -2.24
N VAL A 74 -24.81 -18.79 -1.36
CA VAL A 74 -25.32 -20.15 -1.58
C VAL A 74 -26.33 -20.50 -0.49
N GLY A 75 -27.42 -21.14 -0.89
CA GLY A 75 -28.46 -21.62 0.01
C GLY A 75 -29.37 -20.54 0.58
N ALA A 76 -30.16 -20.94 1.58
CA ALA A 76 -31.12 -20.12 2.30
C ALA A 76 -31.02 -20.39 3.81
N ALA A 77 -31.49 -19.44 4.63
CA ALA A 77 -31.47 -19.58 6.08
C ALA A 77 -32.15 -20.89 6.53
N PRO A 78 -31.60 -21.61 7.52
CA PRO A 78 -30.46 -21.25 8.38
C PRO A 78 -29.07 -21.67 7.84
N ASP A 79 -28.99 -22.28 6.66
CA ASP A 79 -27.75 -22.82 6.09
C ASP A 79 -27.14 -21.89 5.01
N GLN A 80 -27.62 -20.65 4.89
CA GLN A 80 -27.09 -19.69 3.93
C GLN A 80 -25.64 -19.35 4.25
N VAL A 81 -24.82 -19.18 3.22
CA VAL A 81 -23.47 -18.64 3.33
C VAL A 81 -23.26 -17.59 2.25
N SER A 82 -22.66 -16.47 2.61
CA SER A 82 -22.24 -15.41 1.69
C SER A 82 -20.74 -15.24 1.75
N GLY A 83 -20.10 -14.95 0.63
CA GLY A 83 -18.67 -14.70 0.62
C GLY A 83 -18.19 -13.90 -0.57
N LEU A 84 -16.95 -13.43 -0.46
CA LEU A 84 -16.22 -12.74 -1.52
C LEU A 84 -14.76 -13.17 -1.56
N ALA A 85 -14.15 -12.98 -2.73
CA ALA A 85 -12.72 -13.11 -2.97
C ALA A 85 -12.25 -11.96 -3.86
N VAL A 86 -11.06 -11.43 -3.57
CA VAL A 86 -10.47 -10.33 -4.33
C VAL A 86 -8.97 -10.54 -4.56
N CYS A 87 -8.53 -10.26 -5.78
CA CYS A 87 -7.15 -9.96 -6.13
C CYS A 87 -7.01 -8.44 -6.29
N TYR A 88 -6.21 -7.83 -5.42
CA TYR A 88 -5.89 -6.41 -5.51
C TYR A 88 -5.02 -6.11 -6.73
N ALA A 89 -5.08 -4.88 -7.22
CA ALA A 89 -4.54 -4.47 -8.51
C ALA A 89 -3.02 -4.66 -8.69
N ASN A 90 -2.26 -4.75 -7.60
CA ASN A 90 -0.81 -4.97 -7.60
C ASN A 90 -0.41 -6.44 -7.38
N ALA A 91 -1.38 -7.36 -7.34
CA ALA A 91 -1.11 -8.78 -7.24
C ALA A 91 -0.58 -9.32 -8.58
N ASP A 92 0.28 -10.33 -8.52
CA ASP A 92 0.51 -11.18 -9.68
C ASP A 92 -0.73 -12.07 -9.88
N ALA A 93 -1.20 -12.20 -11.12
CA ALA A 93 -2.47 -12.86 -11.40
C ALA A 93 -2.44 -14.36 -11.04
N ASP A 94 -1.33 -15.03 -11.33
CA ASP A 94 -1.19 -16.47 -11.06
C ASP A 94 -0.99 -16.71 -9.56
N LEU A 95 -0.13 -15.92 -8.91
CA LEU A 95 0.05 -16.02 -7.45
C LEU A 95 -1.23 -15.70 -6.67
N CYS A 96 -2.04 -14.75 -7.15
CA CYS A 96 -3.31 -14.45 -6.52
C CYS A 96 -4.31 -15.60 -6.69
N LEU A 97 -4.38 -16.20 -7.88
CA LEU A 97 -5.22 -17.35 -8.14
C LEU A 97 -4.84 -18.53 -7.23
N ASP A 98 -3.56 -18.84 -7.16
CA ASP A 98 -3.03 -19.89 -6.29
C ASP A 98 -3.34 -19.63 -4.82
N CYS A 99 -3.29 -18.36 -4.39
CA CYS A 99 -3.69 -17.97 -3.05
C CYS A 99 -5.19 -18.25 -2.77
N ILE A 100 -6.09 -17.86 -3.67
CA ILE A 100 -7.53 -18.09 -3.53
C ILE A 100 -7.83 -19.60 -3.48
N ASN A 101 -7.15 -20.38 -4.33
CA ASN A 101 -7.31 -21.84 -4.37
C ASN A 101 -6.78 -22.53 -3.11
N SER A 102 -5.64 -22.09 -2.58
CA SER A 102 -5.03 -22.66 -1.37
C SER A 102 -5.85 -22.34 -0.12
N ALA A 103 -6.42 -21.14 -0.05
CA ALA A 103 -7.34 -20.75 1.01
C ALA A 103 -8.61 -21.62 1.01
N ASN A 104 -9.15 -21.91 -0.18
CA ASN A 104 -10.29 -22.80 -0.37
C ASN A 104 -9.99 -24.24 0.05
N SER A 105 -8.85 -24.81 -0.37
CA SER A 105 -8.60 -26.25 -0.22
C SER A 105 -8.11 -26.71 1.16
N THR A 106 -7.47 -25.82 1.92
CA THR A 106 -6.64 -26.26 3.05
C THR A 106 -6.73 -25.32 4.24
N TRP A 107 -6.54 -24.02 4.02
CA TRP A 107 -6.31 -23.11 5.15
C TRP A 107 -7.55 -22.82 6.00
N PHE A 108 -8.76 -22.83 5.43
CA PHE A 108 -9.96 -22.57 6.22
C PHE A 108 -10.29 -23.72 7.18
N SER A 109 -10.21 -24.97 6.72
CA SER A 109 -10.44 -26.11 7.61
C SER A 109 -9.31 -26.28 8.62
N ASP A 110 -8.04 -26.17 8.20
CA ASP A 110 -6.89 -26.40 9.09
C ASP A 110 -6.67 -25.28 10.13
N LEU A 111 -7.02 -24.03 9.82
CA LEU A 111 -6.75 -22.88 10.71
C LEU A 111 -7.98 -22.35 11.44
N CYS A 112 -9.19 -22.69 10.98
CA CYS A 112 -10.43 -22.19 11.56
C CYS A 112 -11.40 -23.27 12.06
N ASP A 113 -10.99 -24.54 12.13
CA ASP A 113 -11.81 -25.66 12.67
C ASP A 113 -13.26 -25.66 12.13
N ASP A 114 -13.45 -25.38 10.84
CA ASP A 114 -14.76 -25.26 10.20
C ASP A 114 -15.68 -24.18 10.82
N SER A 115 -15.11 -23.00 11.11
CA SER A 115 -15.85 -21.83 11.60
C SER A 115 -16.84 -21.29 10.55
N ARG A 116 -17.96 -20.72 11.00
CA ARG A 116 -19.00 -20.17 10.10
C ARG A 116 -18.65 -18.83 9.48
N ASN A 117 -17.77 -18.07 10.12
CA ASN A 117 -17.29 -16.78 9.62
C ASN A 117 -15.77 -16.78 9.60
N VAL A 118 -15.20 -16.63 8.41
CA VAL A 118 -13.76 -16.64 8.19
C VAL A 118 -13.35 -15.47 7.32
N SER A 119 -12.25 -14.81 7.67
CA SER A 119 -11.56 -13.82 6.86
C SER A 119 -10.11 -14.20 6.68
N PHE A 120 -9.58 -13.98 5.49
CA PHE A 120 -8.22 -14.34 5.10
C PHE A 120 -7.60 -13.24 4.26
N LEU A 121 -6.35 -12.90 4.58
CA LEU A 121 -5.56 -11.88 3.91
C LEU A 121 -4.16 -12.44 3.63
N SER A 122 -3.58 -12.12 2.48
CA SER A 122 -2.18 -12.49 2.21
C SER A 122 -1.41 -11.44 1.41
N SER A 123 -0.11 -11.36 1.69
CA SER A 123 0.84 -10.39 1.11
C SER A 123 1.04 -10.53 -0.40
N VAL A 124 0.57 -11.61 -1.02
CA VAL A 124 0.56 -11.76 -2.48
C VAL A 124 -0.57 -10.96 -3.15
N GLY A 125 -1.42 -10.29 -2.38
CA GLY A 125 -2.45 -9.39 -2.88
C GLY A 125 -3.84 -10.03 -3.02
N CYS A 126 -4.12 -11.06 -2.22
CA CYS A 126 -5.40 -11.76 -2.18
C CYS A 126 -6.09 -11.56 -0.82
N ALA A 127 -7.42 -11.43 -0.84
CA ALA A 127 -8.25 -11.46 0.35
C ALA A 127 -9.55 -12.24 0.10
N MET A 128 -10.04 -12.92 1.14
CA MET A 128 -11.27 -13.71 1.10
C MET A 128 -12.04 -13.54 2.40
N ARG A 129 -13.37 -13.64 2.31
CA ARG A 129 -14.24 -13.74 3.48
C ARG A 129 -15.48 -14.54 3.15
N TYR A 130 -15.91 -15.38 4.07
CA TYR A 130 -17.26 -15.92 4.07
C TYR A 130 -17.91 -15.80 5.45
N ALA A 131 -19.23 -15.79 5.47
CA ALA A 131 -20.03 -15.72 6.68
C ALA A 131 -21.40 -16.37 6.51
N ASP A 132 -22.04 -16.73 7.62
CA ASP A 132 -23.40 -17.28 7.68
C ASP A 132 -24.53 -16.24 7.50
N ALA A 133 -24.16 -14.97 7.35
CA ALA A 133 -25.07 -13.87 7.03
C ALA A 133 -24.52 -13.01 5.87
N PRO A 134 -25.39 -12.37 5.07
CA PRO A 134 -24.96 -11.41 4.07
C PRO A 134 -24.28 -10.19 4.70
N PHE A 135 -23.13 -9.78 4.15
CA PHE A 135 -22.37 -8.61 4.60
C PHE A 135 -22.01 -7.64 3.46
N PHE A 136 -22.49 -7.88 2.25
CA PHE A 136 -22.17 -7.06 1.08
C PHE A 136 -22.63 -5.62 1.23
N GLY A 137 -21.82 -4.70 0.71
CA GLY A 137 -22.17 -3.28 0.71
C GLY A 137 -21.95 -2.58 2.06
N SER A 138 -21.28 -3.22 3.01
CA SER A 138 -20.82 -2.62 4.26
C SER A 138 -19.34 -2.91 4.44
N ALA A 139 -18.55 -1.89 4.76
CA ALA A 139 -17.12 -2.06 4.98
C ALA A 139 -16.86 -2.85 6.26
N ASP A 140 -15.83 -3.71 6.23
CA ASP A 140 -15.32 -4.38 7.42
C ASP A 140 -14.51 -3.40 8.28
N SER A 141 -15.20 -2.52 9.02
CA SER A 141 -14.60 -1.47 9.85
C SER A 141 -14.34 -1.93 11.29
N GLY A 142 -13.24 -1.45 11.89
CA GLY A 142 -13.00 -1.52 13.34
C GLY A 142 -12.44 -2.85 13.85
N ASP A 143 -13.21 -3.93 13.73
CA ASP A 143 -12.94 -5.24 14.35
C ASP A 143 -12.46 -6.32 13.36
N GLY A 144 -12.42 -5.99 12.07
CA GLY A 144 -12.02 -6.88 10.98
C GLY A 144 -10.53 -7.22 10.96
N ALA A 145 -10.19 -8.29 10.24
CA ALA A 145 -8.81 -8.69 10.02
C ALA A 145 -8.05 -7.58 9.28
N ARG A 146 -6.87 -7.19 9.80
CA ARG A 146 -5.95 -6.26 9.14
C ARG A 146 -4.54 -6.84 9.04
N LEU A 147 -3.96 -6.82 7.85
CA LEU A 147 -2.57 -7.18 7.58
C LEU A 147 -1.78 -5.89 7.30
N ILE A 148 -0.81 -5.59 8.18
CA ILE A 148 0.07 -4.43 8.07
C ILE A 148 1.46 -4.92 7.69
N LEU A 149 1.98 -4.45 6.55
CA LEU A 149 3.32 -4.77 6.08
C LEU A 149 4.11 -3.47 5.93
N ARG A 150 5.40 -3.51 6.22
CA ARG A 150 6.29 -2.37 6.07
C ARG A 150 7.71 -2.83 5.82
N SER A 151 8.48 -2.01 5.12
CA SER A 151 9.91 -2.22 4.91
C SER A 151 10.71 -1.01 5.40
N ASP A 152 11.91 -1.29 5.90
CA ASP A 152 12.71 -0.32 6.63
C ASP A 152 13.15 0.87 5.79
N PHE A 153 13.56 1.90 6.52
CA PHE A 153 14.14 3.10 5.95
C PHE A 153 15.46 2.80 5.24
N ARG A 154 15.61 3.30 4.00
CA ARG A 154 16.94 3.47 3.40
C ARG A 154 17.27 4.95 3.43
N ALA A 155 18.42 5.29 4.05
CA ALA A 155 18.87 6.67 4.29
C ALA A 155 18.92 7.58 3.05
N THR A 156 18.83 6.98 1.87
CA THR A 156 18.86 7.64 0.57
C THR A 156 17.51 8.19 0.10
N PHE A 157 16.39 8.01 0.82
CA PHE A 157 15.04 8.29 0.29
C PHE A 157 14.29 9.54 0.79
N ALA A 158 14.68 10.16 1.91
CA ALA A 158 14.21 11.47 2.46
C ALA A 158 14.17 11.41 4.00
N SER A 159 14.18 12.57 4.66
CA SER A 159 13.90 12.66 6.10
C SER A 159 12.53 12.07 6.44
N ALA A 160 12.38 11.60 7.69
CA ALA A 160 11.12 11.08 8.21
C ALA A 160 9.97 12.10 8.10
N ALA A 161 10.26 13.39 8.28
CA ALA A 161 9.27 14.45 8.20
C ALA A 161 8.75 14.65 6.76
N ALA A 162 9.66 14.65 5.79
CA ALA A 162 9.31 14.80 4.38
C ALA A 162 8.55 13.57 3.85
N MET A 163 9.01 12.36 4.21
CA MET A 163 8.31 11.10 3.91
C MET A 163 6.89 11.10 4.46
N ARG A 164 6.70 11.49 5.72
CA ARG A 164 5.38 11.58 6.34
C ARG A 164 4.47 12.55 5.62
N LYS A 165 4.97 13.72 5.20
CA LYS A 165 4.20 14.73 4.45
C LYS A 165 3.79 14.20 3.07
N ALA A 166 4.72 13.64 2.31
CA ALA A 166 4.46 13.07 1.00
C ALA A 166 3.45 11.92 1.07
N ARG A 167 3.63 10.99 2.01
CA ARG A 167 2.71 9.87 2.26
C ARG A 167 1.30 10.35 2.59
N ARG A 168 1.17 11.31 3.51
CA ARG A 168 -0.14 11.88 3.88
C ARG A 168 -0.84 12.56 2.72
N GLY A 169 -0.11 13.37 1.95
CA GLY A 169 -0.66 14.03 0.77
C GLY A 169 -1.14 13.02 -0.28
N LEU A 170 -0.26 12.07 -0.64
CA LEU A 170 -0.54 11.08 -1.67
C LEU A 170 -1.70 10.17 -1.30
N LEU A 171 -1.63 9.50 -0.14
CA LEU A 171 -2.63 8.48 0.20
C LEU A 171 -4.00 9.07 0.52
N SER A 172 -4.08 10.29 1.08
CA SER A 172 -5.38 10.95 1.29
C SER A 172 -6.06 11.28 -0.05
N GLN A 173 -5.31 11.79 -1.02
CA GLN A 173 -5.84 12.06 -2.36
C GLN A 173 -6.24 10.78 -3.11
N LEU A 174 -5.54 9.67 -2.87
CA LEU A 174 -5.89 8.39 -3.47
C LEU A 174 -7.13 7.79 -2.82
N ALA A 175 -7.26 7.90 -1.49
CA ALA A 175 -8.45 7.46 -0.77
C ALA A 175 -9.71 8.19 -1.24
N GLU A 176 -9.63 9.52 -1.39
CA GLU A 176 -10.73 10.33 -1.92
C GLU A 176 -11.10 9.93 -3.35
N ARG A 177 -10.11 9.81 -4.25
CA ARG A 177 -10.35 9.43 -5.64
C ARG A 177 -10.93 8.03 -5.76
N ALA A 178 -10.36 7.05 -5.06
CA ALA A 178 -10.86 5.68 -5.09
C ALA A 178 -12.29 5.62 -4.54
N GLY A 179 -12.58 6.32 -3.44
CA GLY A 179 -13.93 6.40 -2.86
C GLY A 179 -14.97 7.04 -3.79
N GLY A 180 -14.56 7.97 -4.66
CA GLY A 180 -15.43 8.60 -5.65
C GLY A 180 -15.50 7.90 -7.01
N ASP A 181 -14.66 6.89 -7.26
CA ASP A 181 -14.51 6.29 -8.59
C ASP A 181 -15.40 5.05 -8.76
N ALA A 182 -16.00 4.91 -9.94
CA ALA A 182 -16.84 3.76 -10.27
C ALA A 182 -16.08 2.45 -10.18
N LEU A 183 -14.74 2.42 -10.34
CA LEU A 183 -13.82 1.28 -10.17
C LEU A 183 -13.34 1.07 -8.73
N ARG A 184 -13.62 2.00 -7.81
CA ARG A 184 -13.18 1.95 -6.40
C ARG A 184 -11.68 1.82 -6.24
N PHE A 185 -10.95 2.52 -7.09
CA PHE A 185 -9.51 2.39 -7.18
C PHE A 185 -8.88 3.69 -7.64
N ALA A 186 -7.75 4.00 -7.05
CA ALA A 186 -6.88 5.06 -7.53
C ALA A 186 -5.42 4.65 -7.35
N THR A 187 -4.59 5.11 -8.27
CA THR A 187 -3.15 5.08 -8.13
C THR A 187 -2.58 6.46 -8.48
N GLY A 188 -1.40 6.74 -7.96
CA GLY A 188 -0.77 8.03 -8.13
C GLY A 188 0.69 8.00 -7.71
N SER A 189 1.38 9.09 -8.02
CA SER A 189 2.70 9.34 -7.51
C SER A 189 2.81 10.77 -6.98
N GLN A 190 3.65 10.97 -5.97
CA GLN A 190 3.95 12.27 -5.39
C GLN A 190 5.46 12.43 -5.38
N GLY A 191 5.91 13.46 -6.08
CA GLY A 191 7.30 13.85 -6.05
C GLY A 191 7.64 14.73 -4.85
N ASN A 192 8.86 14.60 -4.35
CA ASN A 192 9.37 15.38 -3.24
C ASN A 192 10.85 15.69 -3.42
N LYS A 193 11.28 16.88 -2.98
CA LYS A 193 12.69 17.22 -2.77
C LYS A 193 12.91 17.40 -1.28
N ASP A 194 13.96 16.80 -0.76
CA ASP A 194 14.36 16.98 0.63
C ASP A 194 15.80 17.52 0.69
N ALA A 195 15.94 18.72 1.24
CA ALA A 195 17.23 19.38 1.38
C ALA A 195 18.16 18.64 2.36
N ASP A 196 17.61 17.92 3.34
CA ASP A 196 18.37 17.23 4.39
C ASP A 196 19.17 16.03 3.84
N ILE A 197 18.84 15.57 2.64
CA ILE A 197 19.52 14.46 1.94
C ILE A 197 20.05 14.86 0.56
N GLY A 198 20.43 16.14 0.40
CA GLY A 198 21.09 16.62 -0.82
C GLY A 198 20.17 17.06 -1.95
N GLY A 199 18.85 17.20 -1.70
CA GLY A 199 17.92 17.86 -2.62
C GLY A 199 17.56 17.07 -3.88
N ALA A 200 17.91 15.79 -3.95
CA ALA A 200 17.57 14.92 -5.07
C ALA A 200 16.05 14.78 -5.22
N TRP A 201 15.59 14.69 -6.48
CA TRP A 201 14.18 14.43 -6.78
C TRP A 201 13.84 12.97 -6.50
N GLN A 202 12.81 12.76 -5.69
CA GLN A 202 12.33 11.44 -5.32
C GLN A 202 10.84 11.35 -5.59
N VAL A 203 10.38 10.14 -5.90
CA VAL A 203 8.98 9.89 -6.23
C VAL A 203 8.46 8.77 -5.34
N MET A 204 7.40 9.06 -4.61
CA MET A 204 6.61 8.08 -3.89
C MET A 204 5.45 7.64 -4.77
N TYR A 205 5.19 6.34 -4.84
CA TYR A 205 4.06 5.75 -5.54
C TYR A 205 3.06 5.21 -4.53
N GLY A 206 1.78 5.20 -4.89
CA GLY A 206 0.73 4.69 -4.03
C GLY A 206 -0.48 4.18 -4.78
N MET A 207 -1.28 3.40 -4.07
CA MET A 207 -2.59 2.94 -4.53
C MET A 207 -3.57 2.86 -3.35
N ALA A 208 -4.84 2.98 -3.69
CA ALA A 208 -5.99 2.75 -2.82
C ALA A 208 -7.03 1.97 -3.61
N GLU A 209 -7.61 0.93 -3.01
CA GLU A 209 -8.58 0.05 -3.65
C GLU A 209 -9.63 -0.44 -2.65
N CYS A 210 -10.88 -0.57 -3.10
CA CYS A 210 -11.93 -1.26 -2.36
C CYS A 210 -12.55 -2.39 -3.17
N THR A 211 -13.15 -3.35 -2.47
CA THR A 211 -13.98 -4.39 -3.07
C THR A 211 -15.21 -3.80 -3.76
N ARG A 212 -15.67 -4.47 -4.80
CA ARG A 212 -16.70 -3.93 -5.72
C ARG A 212 -18.10 -3.96 -5.15
N ASP A 213 -18.33 -4.72 -4.08
CA ASP A 213 -19.62 -4.79 -3.38
C ASP A 213 -19.94 -3.53 -2.59
N LEU A 214 -18.92 -2.75 -2.18
CA LEU A 214 -19.13 -1.54 -1.38
C LEU A 214 -19.81 -0.44 -2.19
N PRO A 215 -20.75 0.34 -1.64
CA PRO A 215 -21.08 1.64 -2.19
C PRO A 215 -19.91 2.63 -2.02
N LEU A 216 -19.95 3.74 -2.77
CA LEU A 216 -18.89 4.75 -2.77
C LEU A 216 -18.57 5.29 -1.36
N SER A 217 -19.61 5.56 -0.57
CA SER A 217 -19.45 6.05 0.81
C SER A 217 -18.73 5.05 1.72
N GLU A 218 -19.06 3.77 1.62
CA GLU A 218 -18.43 2.71 2.42
C GLU A 218 -16.97 2.49 1.98
N CYS A 219 -16.68 2.61 0.68
CA CYS A 219 -15.30 2.59 0.20
C CYS A 219 -14.48 3.76 0.76
N SER A 220 -15.03 4.98 0.74
CA SER A 220 -14.39 6.16 1.34
C SER A 220 -14.11 5.94 2.83
N SER A 221 -15.11 5.49 3.60
CA SER A 221 -14.95 5.22 5.03
C SER A 221 -13.88 4.16 5.30
N CYS A 222 -13.91 3.04 4.57
CA CYS A 222 -12.93 1.97 4.71
C CYS A 222 -11.49 2.48 4.49
N LEU A 223 -11.27 3.26 3.43
CA LEU A 223 -9.93 3.79 3.11
C LEU A 223 -9.46 4.83 4.13
N ILE A 224 -10.36 5.65 4.69
CA ILE A 224 -10.05 6.59 5.77
C ILE A 224 -9.67 5.82 7.04
N ASP A 225 -10.38 4.75 7.38
CA ASP A 225 -10.06 3.90 8.54
C ASP A 225 -8.69 3.26 8.40
N LEU A 226 -8.35 2.73 7.22
CA LEU A 226 -7.03 2.16 6.99
C LEU A 226 -5.93 3.22 7.03
N LEU A 227 -6.20 4.48 6.64
CA LEU A 227 -5.26 5.58 6.80
C LEU A 227 -4.98 5.87 8.27
N ALA A 228 -6.02 5.87 9.11
CA ALA A 228 -5.85 6.03 10.55
C ALA A 228 -4.96 4.92 11.12
N VAL A 229 -5.26 3.65 10.80
CA VAL A 229 -4.46 2.49 11.22
C VAL A 229 -3.00 2.61 10.76
N MET A 230 -2.77 2.99 9.51
CA MET A 230 -1.40 3.19 8.98
C MET A 230 -0.63 4.25 9.77
N TYR A 231 -1.30 5.31 10.22
CA TYR A 231 -0.65 6.40 10.93
C TYR A 231 -0.50 6.19 12.44
N GLU A 232 -1.22 5.22 13.01
CA GLU A 232 -1.04 4.77 14.39
C GLU A 232 0.14 3.80 14.53
N ASP A 233 0.51 3.05 13.48
CA ASP A 233 1.71 2.21 13.51
C ASP A 233 2.99 3.06 13.49
N VAL A 234 3.65 3.13 14.66
CA VAL A 234 4.93 3.84 14.85
C VAL A 234 6.02 3.39 13.86
N GLY A 235 6.01 2.13 13.45
CA GLY A 235 6.93 1.56 12.48
C GLY A 235 6.74 2.08 11.05
N VAL A 236 5.57 2.65 10.73
CA VAL A 236 5.32 3.27 9.42
C VAL A 236 6.05 4.61 9.30
N THR A 237 6.28 5.31 10.41
CA THR A 237 6.88 6.66 10.44
C THR A 237 8.10 6.76 9.54
N ASN A 238 8.99 5.77 9.60
CA ASN A 238 10.27 5.75 8.89
C ASN A 238 10.31 4.74 7.73
N SER A 239 9.21 4.07 7.39
CA SER A 239 9.23 3.02 6.37
C SER A 239 9.27 3.56 4.93
N THR A 240 10.02 2.90 4.05
CA THR A 240 10.09 3.22 2.60
C THR A 240 8.96 2.62 1.80
N SER A 241 8.32 1.60 2.35
CA SER A 241 7.04 1.08 1.89
C SER A 241 6.21 0.69 3.11
N ALA A 242 4.91 0.86 3.00
CA ALA A 242 3.98 0.20 3.89
C ALA A 242 2.65 -0.05 3.20
N SER A 243 1.94 -1.04 3.70
CA SER A 243 0.60 -1.36 3.27
C SER A 243 -0.27 -1.75 4.45
N VAL A 244 -1.55 -1.42 4.35
CA VAL A 244 -2.59 -1.90 5.26
C VAL A 244 -3.67 -2.52 4.40
N MET A 245 -3.89 -3.81 4.61
CA MET A 245 -4.88 -4.61 3.89
C MET A 245 -5.96 -5.08 4.85
N GLY A 246 -7.21 -4.86 4.45
CA GLY A 246 -8.38 -5.54 4.98
C GLY A 246 -9.06 -6.35 3.88
N VAL A 247 -10.18 -6.98 4.22
CA VAL A 247 -11.01 -7.70 3.25
C VAL A 247 -11.68 -6.72 2.28
N SER A 248 -12.18 -5.60 2.80
CA SER A 248 -12.98 -4.62 2.05
C SER A 248 -12.16 -3.56 1.31
N CYS A 249 -10.95 -3.25 1.78
CA CYS A 249 -10.11 -2.25 1.15
C CYS A 249 -8.62 -2.47 1.43
N TYR A 250 -7.80 -1.84 0.60
CA TYR A 250 -6.35 -1.93 0.64
C TYR A 250 -5.72 -0.60 0.28
N LEU A 251 -4.68 -0.22 1.01
CA LEU A 251 -3.84 0.92 0.69
C LEU A 251 -2.37 0.60 0.87
N MET A 252 -1.55 1.15 -0.01
CA MET A 252 -0.10 1.01 0.09
C MET A 252 0.63 2.19 -0.53
N TYR A 253 1.85 2.40 -0.08
CA TYR A 253 2.83 3.25 -0.73
C TYR A 253 4.20 2.58 -0.78
N GLN A 254 5.03 3.00 -1.73
CA GLN A 254 6.43 2.61 -1.82
C GLN A 254 7.24 3.64 -2.62
N MET A 255 8.56 3.65 -2.41
CA MET A 255 9.49 4.52 -3.14
C MET A 255 9.94 3.97 -4.50
N GLU A 256 9.47 2.78 -4.87
CA GLU A 256 9.69 2.16 -6.17
C GLU A 256 8.38 2.09 -6.97
N PRO A 257 8.41 2.08 -8.30
CA PRO A 257 7.20 1.93 -9.11
C PRO A 257 6.39 0.69 -8.73
N ILE A 258 5.07 0.81 -8.70
CA ILE A 258 4.17 -0.32 -8.42
C ILE A 258 3.88 -1.04 -9.74
N ASN A 259 4.11 -2.35 -9.74
CA ASN A 259 3.67 -3.21 -10.84
C ASN A 259 2.18 -3.53 -10.64
N PHE A 260 1.37 -3.23 -11.65
CA PHE A 260 -0.05 -3.56 -11.67
C PHE A 260 -0.31 -4.71 -12.63
N ILE A 261 -1.42 -5.42 -12.42
CA ILE A 261 -1.89 -6.46 -13.34
C ILE A 261 -1.98 -5.87 -14.76
N ALA A 262 -1.58 -6.67 -15.76
CA ALA A 262 -1.52 -6.28 -17.16
C ALA A 262 -2.85 -5.65 -17.64
N GLY A 263 -2.76 -4.53 -18.37
CA GLY A 263 -3.91 -3.78 -18.86
C GLY A 263 -4.29 -2.55 -18.01
N MET A 264 -3.67 -2.34 -16.86
CA MET A 264 -3.71 -1.06 -16.15
C MET A 264 -2.61 -0.13 -16.66
N ALA A 265 -2.97 1.10 -17.03
CA ALA A 265 -1.98 2.10 -17.41
C ALA A 265 -1.07 2.40 -16.20
N ALA A 266 0.24 2.23 -16.39
CA ALA A 266 1.21 2.66 -15.39
C ALA A 266 1.07 4.17 -15.17
N VAL A 267 1.08 4.58 -13.90
CA VAL A 267 1.05 6.02 -13.57
C VAL A 267 2.39 6.62 -14.00
N PRO A 268 2.40 7.69 -14.83
CA PRO A 268 3.63 8.38 -15.14
C PRO A 268 4.24 8.94 -13.83
N PRO A 269 5.56 8.82 -13.64
CA PRO A 269 6.22 9.38 -12.47
C PRO A 269 5.93 10.88 -12.35
N ALA A 270 5.69 11.36 -11.13
CA ALA A 270 5.57 12.78 -10.85
C ALA A 270 6.85 13.49 -11.32
N ALA A 271 6.69 14.48 -12.20
CA ALA A 271 7.80 15.27 -12.72
C ALA A 271 8.28 16.29 -11.68
N PRO A 272 9.58 16.63 -11.65
CA PRO A 272 10.08 17.74 -10.85
C PRO A 272 9.32 19.03 -11.19
N PRO A 273 9.07 19.92 -10.20
CA PRO A 273 8.58 21.26 -10.51
C PRO A 273 9.52 21.92 -11.51
N ALA A 274 8.94 22.57 -12.54
CA ALA A 274 9.73 23.38 -13.46
C ALA A 274 10.54 24.39 -12.65
N GLU A 275 11.84 24.48 -12.92
CA GLU A 275 12.65 25.52 -12.31
C GLU A 275 12.02 26.88 -12.66
N PRO A 276 11.95 27.82 -11.70
CA PRO A 276 11.60 29.20 -12.03
C PRO A 276 12.47 29.64 -13.20
N PRO A 277 11.95 30.37 -14.20
CA PRO A 277 12.78 30.90 -15.27
C PRO A 277 13.95 31.60 -14.61
N THR A 278 15.17 31.09 -14.85
CA THR A 278 16.40 31.74 -14.44
C THR A 278 16.33 33.12 -15.05
N GLY A 279 16.09 34.12 -14.20
CA GLY A 279 15.93 35.49 -14.64
C GLY A 279 17.11 35.82 -15.54
N SER A 280 16.80 36.13 -16.81
CA SER A 280 17.71 36.85 -17.66
C SER A 280 18.26 37.98 -16.80
N ALA A 281 19.57 37.98 -16.57
CA ALA A 281 20.23 39.02 -15.82
C ALA A 281 19.79 40.34 -16.43
N ALA A 282 18.87 41.03 -15.77
CA ALA A 282 18.53 42.39 -16.10
C ALA A 282 19.84 43.15 -15.93
N ALA A 283 20.39 43.60 -17.06
CA ALA A 283 21.55 44.47 -17.08
C ALA A 283 21.27 45.58 -16.07
N SER A 284 22.11 45.63 -15.04
CA SER A 284 22.08 46.68 -14.03
C SER A 284 22.07 48.03 -14.75
N PRO A 285 21.09 48.92 -14.51
CA PRO A 285 21.16 50.27 -15.03
C PRO A 285 22.42 50.92 -14.46
N ALA A 286 23.28 51.41 -15.36
CA ALA A 286 24.49 52.13 -15.00
C ALA A 286 24.17 53.22 -13.96
N ALA A 287 24.98 53.27 -12.90
CA ALA A 287 24.89 54.27 -11.86
C ALA A 287 24.98 55.69 -12.47
N PRO A 288 24.17 56.66 -12.02
CA PRO A 288 24.29 58.05 -12.45
C PRO A 288 25.58 58.68 -11.88
N PRO A 289 26.13 59.71 -12.55
CA PRO A 289 27.38 60.33 -12.13
C PRO A 289 27.21 61.05 -10.78
N VAL A 290 28.16 60.81 -9.88
CA VAL A 290 28.24 61.39 -8.54
C VAL A 290 28.61 62.88 -8.63
N GLY A 291 27.70 63.76 -8.21
CA GLY A 291 27.97 65.17 -7.89
C GLY A 291 28.38 65.34 -6.41
N PRO A 292 29.05 66.46 -6.03
CA PRO A 292 29.80 66.51 -4.79
C PRO A 292 29.01 66.98 -3.54
N LYS A 293 29.37 66.34 -2.40
CA LYS A 293 29.33 66.80 -0.99
C LYS A 293 27.94 66.84 -0.30
N THR A 294 27.77 66.29 0.90
CA THR A 294 28.17 66.95 2.17
C THR A 294 28.26 65.93 3.32
N THR A 295 29.36 65.94 4.06
CA THR A 295 29.59 65.09 5.25
C THR A 295 28.77 65.60 6.43
N VAL A 296 27.89 64.77 6.99
CA VAL A 296 27.24 65.01 8.29
C VAL A 296 27.75 63.96 9.27
N VAL A 297 28.51 64.40 10.26
CA VAL A 297 29.00 63.56 11.36
C VAL A 297 27.90 63.48 12.42
N ILE A 298 27.35 62.28 12.65
CA ILE A 298 26.41 62.03 13.75
C ILE A 298 27.09 61.11 14.76
N ALA A 299 27.28 61.63 15.98
CA ALA A 299 27.95 60.98 17.08
C ALA A 299 27.09 59.84 17.68
N ALA A 300 27.71 58.67 17.89
CA ALA A 300 27.10 57.54 18.57
C ALA A 300 27.31 57.64 20.09
N MET A 301 26.22 57.57 20.87
CA MET A 301 26.25 57.39 22.32
C MET A 301 25.87 55.95 22.65
N ALA A 302 26.81 55.19 23.19
CA ALA A 302 26.61 53.83 23.69
C ALA A 302 26.09 53.89 25.13
N ALA A 303 25.01 53.16 25.42
CA ALA A 303 24.56 52.89 26.78
C ALA A 303 24.52 51.37 27.01
N ALA A 304 25.37 50.90 27.92
CA ALA A 304 25.39 49.53 28.42
C ALA A 304 24.30 49.36 29.49
N ALA A 305 23.58 48.24 29.45
CA ALA A 305 22.69 47.81 30.54
C ALA A 305 23.08 46.40 30.98
N VAL A 306 23.49 46.32 32.24
CA VAL A 306 23.78 45.12 33.03
C VAL A 306 22.48 44.59 33.61
N THR A 307 22.24 43.28 33.55
CA THR A 307 21.25 42.62 34.45
C THR A 307 21.80 41.32 35.01
N LEU A 308 21.69 41.24 36.34
CA LEU A 308 22.18 40.22 37.26
C LEU A 308 21.31 38.96 37.30
N PHE A 309 21.96 37.84 37.66
CA PHE A 309 21.37 36.52 37.94
C PHE A 309 20.59 36.49 39.27
N SER A 310 19.60 35.58 39.34
CA SER A 310 19.18 34.95 40.60
C SER A 310 18.87 33.47 40.36
N VAL A 311 19.59 32.59 41.06
CA VAL A 311 19.35 31.15 41.18
C VAL A 311 18.37 30.92 42.34
N GLY A 312 17.35 30.09 42.12
CA GLY A 312 16.40 29.64 43.15
C GLY A 312 16.65 28.17 43.49
N ALA A 313 16.49 27.87 44.78
CA ALA A 313 16.82 26.64 45.50
C ALA A 313 16.19 25.34 45.00
#